data_AF-A0A382WI51-F1
#
_entry.id   AF-A0A382WI51-F1
#
_cell.length_a   1.000
_cell.length_b   1.000
_cell.length_c   1.000
_cell.angle_alpha   90.00
_cell.angle_beta   90.00
_cell.angle_gamma   90.00
#
_symmetry.space_group_name_H-M   'P 1'
#
loop_
_entity.id
_entity.type
_entity.pdbx_description
1 polymer ?
#
loop_
_entity_poly.entity_id
_entity_poly.type
_entity_poly.pdbx_seq_one_letter_code
_entity_poly.pdbx_strand_id
1 'polypeptide(L)'
;MKKENKYKPLDAMEYPRFEGIRTFMRLPHETNLKDIDFTIVGVPFDTGGTFRVGARFGPSGIRDNSLLLRPYNPAQEIEIFKYCSGSDYGDIPIIPGYLPESHKLIQEESEKIFNQNTIPIFMGGDHSISLPLLRAVKQKYGTVALIHFDAHSDLWHGYFGNKDTHGTPFRRALEEDLIDPSRSSQVGLRGPLYDLEDYQMSTEA
;
A
#
# COMPACT_ATOMS: atom_id res chain seq x y z
N MET A 1 -26.39 -2.53 -17.78
CA MET A 1 -27.14 -1.98 -16.63
C MET A 1 -26.13 -1.31 -15.71
N LYS A 2 -26.35 -0.06 -15.28
CA LYS A 2 -25.49 0.57 -14.27
C LYS A 2 -25.64 -0.22 -12.97
N LYS A 3 -24.53 -0.77 -12.45
CA LYS A 3 -24.49 -1.44 -11.14
C LYS A 3 -24.95 -0.41 -10.11
N GLU A 4 -25.99 -0.71 -9.34
CA GLU A 4 -26.38 0.14 -8.22
C GLU A 4 -25.29 -0.02 -7.15
N ASN A 5 -24.46 1.00 -6.96
CA ASN A 5 -23.30 0.91 -6.09
C ASN A 5 -23.75 0.95 -4.63
N LYS A 6 -23.53 -0.17 -3.95
CA LYS A 6 -24.03 -0.42 -2.60
C LYS A 6 -23.17 0.22 -1.52
N TYR A 7 -21.86 0.31 -1.77
CA TYR A 7 -20.88 0.73 -0.76
C TYR A 7 -20.26 2.08 -1.17
N LYS A 8 -20.68 3.14 -0.48
CA LYS A 8 -20.28 4.54 -0.72
C LYS A 8 -20.12 5.28 0.62
N PRO A 9 -19.43 6.44 0.64
CA PRO A 9 -19.28 7.25 1.83
C PRO A 9 -20.61 7.67 2.46
N LEU A 10 -20.59 7.88 3.78
CA LEU A 10 -21.68 8.56 4.49
C LEU A 10 -21.99 9.94 3.88
N ASP A 11 -23.27 10.27 3.76
CA ASP A 11 -23.70 11.56 3.25
C ASP A 11 -23.27 12.68 4.23
N ALA A 12 -22.44 13.59 3.74
CA ALA A 12 -21.93 14.71 4.53
C ALA A 12 -22.96 15.82 4.78
N MET A 13 -24.12 15.78 4.11
CA MET A 13 -25.25 16.69 4.35
C MET A 13 -26.21 16.15 5.42
N GLU A 14 -26.22 14.84 5.65
CA GLU A 14 -26.99 14.21 6.74
C GLU A 14 -26.15 14.08 8.01
N TYR A 15 -24.86 13.71 7.86
CA TYR A 15 -23.95 13.45 8.96
C TYR A 15 -22.70 14.33 8.86
N PRO A 16 -22.50 15.31 9.76
CA PRO A 16 -21.28 16.13 9.80
C PRO A 16 -19.99 15.31 9.74
N ARG A 17 -18.98 15.82 9.01
CA ARG A 17 -17.75 15.06 8.72
C ARG A 17 -16.92 14.68 9.94
N PHE A 18 -17.10 15.37 11.06
CA PHE A 18 -16.37 15.13 12.31
C PHE A 18 -16.96 14.01 13.16
N GLU A 19 -18.10 13.41 12.76
CA GLU A 19 -18.77 12.35 13.49
C GLU A 19 -18.69 10.99 12.77
N GLY A 20 -18.95 9.92 13.54
CA GLY A 20 -18.97 8.54 13.06
C GLY A 20 -17.63 7.83 13.22
N ILE A 21 -17.59 6.57 12.76
CA ILE A 21 -16.39 5.73 12.78
C ILE A 21 -15.39 6.26 11.74
N ARG A 22 -14.11 6.33 12.12
CA ARG A 22 -13.04 6.91 11.29
C ARG A 22 -12.45 5.90 10.31
N THR A 23 -13.22 5.51 9.31
CA THR A 23 -12.75 4.76 8.14
C THR A 23 -12.28 5.71 7.03
N PHE A 24 -11.50 5.19 6.07
CA PHE A 24 -11.06 5.93 4.90
C PHE A 24 -12.27 6.45 4.12
N MET A 25 -12.29 7.76 3.85
CA MET A 25 -13.40 8.46 3.19
C MET A 25 -14.77 8.26 3.84
N ARG A 26 -14.86 7.80 5.10
CA ARG A 26 -16.12 7.38 5.74
C ARG A 26 -16.82 6.25 4.96
N LEU A 27 -16.06 5.38 4.30
CA LEU A 27 -16.57 4.15 3.68
C LEU A 27 -17.04 3.16 4.75
N PRO A 28 -17.99 2.26 4.43
CA PRO A 28 -18.35 1.19 5.34
C PRO A 28 -17.15 0.28 5.63
N HIS A 29 -17.05 -0.20 6.89
CA HIS A 29 -16.07 -1.19 7.28
C HIS A 29 -16.57 -2.59 6.90
N GLU A 30 -15.87 -3.26 5.98
CA GLU A 30 -16.28 -4.58 5.46
C GLU A 30 -15.07 -5.49 5.30
N THR A 31 -15.16 -6.70 5.85
CA THR A 31 -14.14 -7.76 5.71
C THR A 31 -14.57 -8.85 4.72
N ASN A 32 -15.85 -8.90 4.37
CA ASN A 32 -16.36 -9.71 3.26
C ASN A 32 -16.41 -8.85 2.00
N LEU A 33 -15.46 -9.06 1.09
CA LEU A 33 -15.26 -8.19 -0.07
C LEU A 33 -16.10 -8.60 -1.29
N LYS A 34 -17.13 -9.44 -1.08
CA LYS A 34 -18.07 -9.80 -2.13
C LYS A 34 -18.81 -8.56 -2.63
N ASP A 35 -18.88 -8.42 -3.96
CA ASP A 35 -19.52 -7.29 -4.66
C ASP A 35 -18.85 -5.91 -4.41
N ILE A 36 -17.65 -5.87 -3.80
CA ILE A 36 -16.86 -4.66 -3.58
C ILE A 36 -15.78 -4.53 -4.66
N ASP A 37 -15.78 -3.43 -5.40
CA ASP A 37 -14.87 -3.20 -6.52
C ASP A 37 -13.46 -2.79 -6.04
N PHE A 38 -13.36 -2.04 -4.93
CA PHE A 38 -12.08 -1.72 -4.29
C PHE A 38 -12.18 -1.71 -2.75
N THR A 39 -11.08 -2.03 -2.07
CA THR A 39 -11.01 -1.94 -0.61
C THR A 39 -9.74 -1.23 -0.16
N ILE A 40 -9.85 -0.43 0.89
CA ILE A 40 -8.70 0.19 1.55
C ILE A 40 -8.20 -0.73 2.67
N VAL A 41 -6.89 -0.89 2.78
CA VAL A 41 -6.28 -1.80 3.78
C VAL A 41 -5.12 -1.07 4.45
N GLY A 42 -5.09 -0.98 5.77
CA GLY A 42 -3.94 -0.43 6.48
C GLY A 42 -2.89 -1.48 6.83
N VAL A 43 -1.61 -1.10 6.79
CA VAL A 43 -0.48 -1.94 7.23
C VAL A 43 0.37 -1.13 8.23
N PRO A 44 -0.03 -1.06 9.52
CA PRO A 44 0.59 -0.18 10.51
C PRO A 44 1.93 -0.73 11.02
N PHE A 45 2.96 -0.68 10.17
CA PHE A 45 4.27 -1.30 10.41
C PHE A 45 5.43 -0.34 10.15
N ASP A 46 6.42 -0.26 11.02
CA ASP A 46 7.64 0.53 10.79
C ASP A 46 8.93 -0.09 11.38
N THR A 47 8.94 -1.41 11.57
CA THR A 47 10.11 -2.10 12.16
C THR A 47 11.27 -2.23 11.16
N GLY A 48 11.03 -2.01 9.86
CA GLY A 48 12.07 -1.97 8.83
C GLY A 48 12.81 -0.63 8.73
N GLY A 49 12.33 0.41 9.42
CA GLY A 49 12.93 1.74 9.42
C GLY A 49 14.30 1.80 10.12
N THR A 50 15.29 2.40 9.46
CA THR A 50 16.67 2.48 9.96
C THR A 50 17.03 3.82 10.62
N PHE A 51 16.16 4.83 10.55
CA PHE A 51 16.40 6.16 11.14
C PHE A 51 15.25 6.64 12.03
N ARG A 52 14.25 7.34 11.47
CA ARG A 52 13.07 7.82 12.22
C ARG A 52 11.91 6.86 12.03
N VAL A 53 11.42 6.31 13.14
CA VAL A 53 10.19 5.51 13.18
C VAL A 53 8.96 6.41 13.42
N GLY A 54 7.77 5.86 13.23
CA GLY A 54 6.49 6.57 13.35
C GLY A 54 5.51 6.24 12.23
N ALA A 55 5.98 5.62 11.13
CA ALA A 55 5.13 5.25 10.00
C ALA A 55 4.04 4.23 10.37
N ARG A 56 4.17 3.51 11.50
CA ARG A 56 3.09 2.65 12.04
C ARG A 56 1.78 3.39 12.31
N PHE A 57 1.83 4.71 12.52
CA PHE A 57 0.65 5.57 12.69
C PHE A 57 0.14 6.18 11.37
N GLY A 58 0.78 5.84 10.24
CA GLY A 58 0.40 6.30 8.91
C GLY A 58 -1.04 5.96 8.52
N PRO A 59 -1.49 4.69 8.63
CA PRO A 59 -2.84 4.31 8.20
C PRO A 59 -3.94 5.07 8.93
N SER A 60 -3.83 5.24 10.26
CA SER A 60 -4.80 6.01 11.04
C SER A 60 -4.75 7.50 10.71
N GLY A 61 -3.56 8.08 10.53
CA GLY A 61 -3.39 9.47 10.11
C GLY A 61 -4.01 9.74 8.74
N ILE A 62 -3.89 8.82 7.79
CA ILE A 62 -4.52 8.94 6.47
C ILE A 62 -6.05 8.88 6.60
N ARG A 63 -6.59 7.93 7.38
CA ARG A 63 -8.05 7.86 7.63
C ARG A 63 -8.59 9.16 8.22
N ASP A 64 -7.91 9.71 9.23
CA ASP A 64 -8.29 10.97 9.87
C ASP A 64 -8.35 12.14 8.88
N ASN A 65 -7.38 12.24 7.97
CA ASN A 65 -7.34 13.32 6.98
C ASN A 65 -8.29 13.09 5.79
N SER A 66 -8.66 11.84 5.53
CA SER A 66 -9.56 11.47 4.42
C SER A 66 -11.00 11.98 4.59
N LEU A 67 -11.39 12.42 5.80
CA LEU A 67 -12.73 12.95 6.10
C LEU A 67 -13.13 14.17 5.26
N LEU A 68 -12.14 14.89 4.71
CA LEU A 68 -12.34 16.07 3.87
C LEU A 68 -12.61 15.74 2.40
N LEU A 69 -12.37 14.49 1.98
CA LEU A 69 -12.55 14.08 0.59
C LEU A 69 -14.02 14.12 0.17
N ARG A 70 -14.23 14.38 -1.12
CA ARG A 70 -15.54 14.43 -1.77
C ARG A 70 -15.56 13.44 -2.93
N PRO A 71 -16.74 12.91 -3.31
CA PRO A 71 -16.84 11.82 -4.28
C PRO A 71 -16.58 12.22 -5.74
N TYR A 72 -16.51 13.53 -6.04
CA TYR A 72 -16.31 14.07 -7.39
C TYR A 72 -14.89 14.61 -7.57
N ASN A 73 -14.20 14.13 -8.60
CA ASN A 73 -12.91 14.65 -9.05
C ASN A 73 -13.15 15.67 -10.19
N PRO A 74 -12.83 16.97 -9.99
CA PRO A 74 -13.08 18.00 -11.00
C PRO A 74 -12.11 17.97 -12.18
N ALA A 75 -10.87 17.49 -11.99
CA ALA A 75 -9.87 17.47 -13.06
C ALA A 75 -10.16 16.35 -14.09
N GLN A 76 -10.78 15.26 -13.65
CA GLN A 76 -11.14 14.13 -14.50
C GLN A 76 -12.65 14.05 -14.80
N GLU A 77 -13.46 14.91 -14.16
CA GLU A 77 -14.93 14.91 -14.27
C GLU A 77 -15.58 13.57 -13.88
N ILE A 78 -15.03 12.90 -12.86
CA ILE A 78 -15.46 11.56 -12.42
C ILE A 78 -16.11 11.63 -11.04
N GLU A 79 -17.30 11.03 -10.91
CA GLU A 79 -17.90 10.68 -9.63
C GLU A 79 -17.71 9.19 -9.36
N ILE A 80 -16.69 8.83 -8.57
CA ILE A 80 -16.20 7.45 -8.46
C ILE A 80 -17.29 6.46 -8.03
N PHE A 81 -18.17 6.85 -7.10
CA PHE A 81 -19.24 6.01 -6.58
C PHE A 81 -20.46 5.89 -7.51
N LYS A 82 -20.42 6.47 -8.72
CA LYS A 82 -21.32 6.08 -9.83
C LYS A 82 -20.82 4.87 -10.60
N TYR A 83 -19.56 4.47 -10.41
CA TYR A 83 -18.92 3.38 -11.15
C TYR A 83 -18.47 2.22 -10.26
N CYS A 84 -18.05 2.50 -9.02
CA CYS A 84 -17.44 1.52 -8.13
C CYS A 84 -18.08 1.52 -6.74
N SER A 85 -18.21 0.34 -6.14
CA SER A 85 -18.46 0.14 -4.72
C SER A 85 -17.15 0.00 -3.95
N GLY A 86 -17.00 0.73 -2.84
CA GLY A 86 -15.77 0.77 -2.04
C GLY A 86 -15.97 0.49 -0.56
N SER A 87 -14.98 -0.09 0.10
CA SER A 87 -14.96 -0.34 1.55
C SER A 87 -13.63 0.02 2.21
N ASP A 88 -13.61 0.04 3.55
CA ASP A 88 -12.39 -0.01 4.36
C ASP A 88 -12.30 -1.36 5.08
N TYR A 89 -11.26 -2.15 4.78
CA TYR A 89 -11.04 -3.47 5.36
C TYR A 89 -10.58 -3.41 6.82
N GLY A 90 -10.13 -2.24 7.29
CA GLY A 90 -9.36 -2.12 8.52
C GLY A 90 -7.87 -2.38 8.28
N ASP A 91 -7.20 -2.94 9.27
CA ASP A 91 -5.75 -3.11 9.28
C ASP A 91 -5.35 -4.58 9.25
N ILE A 92 -4.26 -4.88 8.56
CA ILE A 92 -3.61 -6.18 8.63
C ILE A 92 -2.97 -6.36 10.02
N PRO A 93 -3.09 -7.55 10.65
CA PRO A 93 -2.41 -7.86 11.90
C PRO A 93 -0.88 -7.81 11.75
N ILE A 94 -0.20 -7.20 12.73
CA ILE A 94 1.26 -7.08 12.79
C ILE A 94 1.78 -7.49 14.17
N ILE A 95 3.04 -7.94 14.23
CA ILE A 95 3.73 -8.30 15.49
C ILE A 95 4.85 -7.27 15.71
N PRO A 96 4.64 -6.25 16.57
CA PRO A 96 5.58 -5.15 16.71
C PRO A 96 6.98 -5.62 17.13
N GLY A 97 8.02 -5.18 16.42
CA GLY A 97 9.40 -5.56 16.72
C GLY A 97 9.85 -6.90 16.10
N TYR A 98 8.94 -7.66 15.49
CA TYR A 98 9.22 -8.96 14.88
C TYR A 98 8.94 -8.88 13.38
N LEU A 99 9.96 -8.44 12.63
CA LEU A 99 9.84 -8.18 11.19
C LEU A 99 9.50 -9.45 10.38
N PRO A 100 10.21 -10.59 10.52
CA PRO A 100 9.92 -11.78 9.72
C PRO A 100 8.48 -12.29 9.93
N GLU A 101 8.03 -12.31 11.18
CA GLU A 101 6.69 -12.77 11.55
C GLU A 101 5.61 -11.80 11.07
N SER A 102 5.86 -10.49 11.16
CA SER A 102 4.96 -9.48 10.59
C SER A 102 4.88 -9.57 9.07
N HIS A 103 6.01 -9.73 8.37
CA HIS A 103 6.02 -9.92 6.93
C HIS A 103 5.22 -11.15 6.50
N LYS A 104 5.34 -12.26 7.25
CA LYS A 104 4.52 -13.46 7.02
C LYS A 104 3.02 -13.16 7.14
N LEU A 105 2.59 -12.50 8.22
CA LEU A 105 1.19 -12.13 8.40
C LEU A 105 0.68 -11.18 7.31
N ILE A 106 1.49 -10.19 6.92
CA ILE A 106 1.16 -9.26 5.83
C ILE A 106 0.94 -10.01 4.54
N GLN A 107 1.84 -10.93 4.19
CA GLN A 107 1.71 -11.73 2.98
C GLN A 107 0.44 -12.60 3.04
N GLU A 108 0.26 -13.39 4.10
CA GLU A 108 -0.88 -14.33 4.24
C GLU A 108 -2.24 -13.62 4.17
N GLU A 109 -2.37 -12.46 4.82
CA GLU A 109 -3.62 -11.71 4.80
C GLU A 109 -3.85 -11.02 3.44
N SER A 110 -2.79 -10.49 2.83
CA SER A 110 -2.88 -9.87 1.51
C SER A 110 -3.25 -10.89 0.42
N GLU A 111 -2.72 -12.11 0.48
CA GLU A 111 -3.09 -13.19 -0.43
C GLU A 111 -4.60 -13.49 -0.37
N LYS A 112 -5.20 -13.52 0.84
CA LYS A 112 -6.65 -13.68 1.00
C LYS A 112 -7.41 -12.53 0.35
N ILE A 113 -7.00 -11.29 0.60
CA ILE A 113 -7.66 -10.09 0.05
C ILE A 113 -7.58 -10.08 -1.48
N PHE A 114 -6.40 -10.33 -2.05
CA PHE A 114 -6.21 -10.41 -3.49
C PHE A 114 -7.14 -11.45 -4.11
N ASN A 115 -7.38 -12.59 -3.45
CA ASN A 115 -8.25 -13.65 -3.98
C ASN A 115 -9.76 -13.33 -3.96
N GLN A 116 -10.21 -12.19 -3.43
CA GLN A 116 -11.64 -11.83 -3.36
C GLN A 116 -12.18 -11.02 -4.56
N ASN A 117 -11.48 -10.98 -5.70
CA ASN A 117 -11.88 -10.23 -6.90
C ASN A 117 -12.18 -8.74 -6.66
N THR A 118 -11.44 -8.13 -5.74
CA THR A 118 -11.46 -6.70 -5.45
C THR A 118 -10.08 -6.09 -5.74
N ILE A 119 -10.00 -4.77 -5.89
CA ILE A 119 -8.73 -4.05 -6.01
C ILE A 119 -8.35 -3.51 -4.62
N PRO A 120 -7.36 -4.11 -3.93
CA PRO A 120 -6.90 -3.57 -2.65
C PRO A 120 -5.98 -2.36 -2.85
N ILE A 121 -6.15 -1.36 -1.99
CA ILE A 121 -5.31 -0.17 -1.91
C ILE A 121 -4.72 -0.14 -0.50
N PHE A 122 -3.43 -0.43 -0.40
CA PHE A 122 -2.72 -0.51 0.87
C PHE A 122 -2.24 0.87 1.31
N MET A 123 -2.51 1.23 2.56
CA MET A 123 -1.97 2.39 3.25
C MET A 123 -0.89 1.89 4.20
N GLY A 124 0.35 2.26 3.92
CA GLY A 124 1.48 1.71 4.63
C GLY A 124 1.74 2.35 5.98
N GLY A 125 2.64 1.67 6.69
CA GLY A 125 3.78 2.31 7.31
C GLY A 125 5.01 2.26 6.38
N ASP A 126 6.18 1.89 6.91
CA ASP A 126 7.45 2.00 6.18
C ASP A 126 7.52 1.14 4.90
N HIS A 127 8.52 1.40 4.06
CA HIS A 127 8.59 0.80 2.72
C HIS A 127 8.86 -0.72 2.72
N SER A 128 9.29 -1.30 3.84
CA SER A 128 9.60 -2.74 3.90
C SER A 128 8.36 -3.60 3.72
N ILE A 129 7.16 -3.07 3.97
CA ILE A 129 5.89 -3.77 3.74
C ILE A 129 5.68 -4.12 2.25
N SER A 130 6.35 -3.42 1.32
CA SER A 130 6.22 -3.69 -0.11
C SER A 130 6.67 -5.10 -0.49
N LEU A 131 7.67 -5.66 0.21
CA LEU A 131 8.16 -7.01 -0.06
C LEU A 131 7.10 -8.09 0.17
N PRO A 132 6.49 -8.24 1.37
CA PRO A 132 5.43 -9.23 1.56
C PRO A 132 4.18 -8.95 0.71
N LEU A 133 3.88 -7.68 0.39
CA LEU A 133 2.79 -7.34 -0.54
C LEU A 133 3.09 -7.81 -1.96
N LEU A 134 4.31 -7.61 -2.47
CA LEU A 134 4.73 -8.10 -3.78
C LEU A 134 4.75 -9.63 -3.86
N ARG A 135 5.14 -10.31 -2.78
CA ARG A 135 5.02 -11.78 -2.69
C ARG A 135 3.56 -12.23 -2.84
N ALA A 136 2.63 -11.55 -2.18
CA ALA A 136 1.20 -11.83 -2.33
C ALA A 136 0.68 -11.52 -3.75
N VAL A 137 1.14 -10.42 -4.38
CA VAL A 137 0.83 -10.08 -5.78
C VAL A 137 1.30 -11.18 -6.72
N LYS A 138 2.54 -11.67 -6.56
CA LYS A 138 3.13 -12.74 -7.38
C LYS A 138 2.27 -14.01 -7.35
N GLN A 139 1.70 -14.38 -6.20
CA GLN A 139 0.83 -15.56 -6.08
C GLN A 139 -0.42 -15.46 -6.95
N LYS A 140 -1.01 -14.26 -7.10
CA LYS A 140 -2.23 -14.08 -7.88
C LYS A 140 -1.96 -13.75 -9.36
N TYR A 141 -0.96 -12.91 -9.64
CA TYR A 141 -0.79 -12.27 -10.95
C TYR A 141 0.52 -12.64 -11.66
N GLY A 142 1.43 -13.39 -11.02
CA GLY A 142 2.78 -13.61 -11.55
C GLY A 142 3.67 -12.38 -11.42
N THR A 143 4.81 -12.35 -12.14
CA THR A 143 5.74 -11.21 -12.12
C THR A 143 5.06 -9.98 -12.67
N VAL A 144 5.15 -8.84 -11.96
CA VAL A 144 4.49 -7.60 -12.36
C VAL A 144 5.48 -6.49 -12.72
N ALA A 145 5.02 -5.47 -13.43
CA ALA A 145 5.75 -4.22 -13.58
C ALA A 145 5.54 -3.33 -12.35
N LEU A 146 6.55 -2.53 -11.99
CA LEU A 146 6.51 -1.58 -10.88
C LEU A 146 6.65 -0.14 -11.38
N ILE A 147 5.72 0.73 -10.98
CA ILE A 147 5.90 2.19 -11.08
C ILE A 147 6.14 2.70 -9.66
N HIS A 148 7.35 3.14 -9.40
CA HIS A 148 7.84 3.47 -8.05
C HIS A 148 8.15 4.96 -7.94
N PHE A 149 7.39 5.67 -7.12
CA PHE A 149 7.61 7.09 -6.83
C PHE A 149 8.30 7.24 -5.48
N ASP A 150 9.58 7.59 -5.48
CA ASP A 150 10.36 7.77 -4.24
C ASP A 150 11.56 8.69 -4.47
N ALA A 151 12.11 9.23 -3.39
CA ALA A 151 13.41 9.88 -3.39
C ALA A 151 14.57 8.88 -3.45
N HIS A 152 14.35 7.64 -3.01
CA HIS A 152 15.38 6.60 -2.87
C HIS A 152 15.11 5.40 -3.78
N SER A 153 16.15 4.65 -4.11
CA SER A 153 16.01 3.47 -4.98
C SER A 153 15.41 2.27 -4.24
N ASP A 154 15.71 2.14 -2.94
CA ASP A 154 15.33 1.02 -2.08
C ASP A 154 15.82 -0.35 -2.62
N LEU A 155 17.00 -0.30 -3.26
CA LEU A 155 17.69 -1.41 -3.93
C LEU A 155 18.99 -1.85 -3.23
N TRP A 156 19.28 -1.35 -2.03
CA TRP A 156 20.51 -1.74 -1.33
C TRP A 156 20.51 -3.22 -0.94
N HIS A 157 21.71 -3.76 -0.75
CA HIS A 157 21.85 -5.17 -0.36
C HIS A 157 21.44 -5.41 1.11
N GLY A 158 21.73 -4.49 2.02
CA GLY A 158 21.43 -4.65 3.44
C GLY A 158 22.03 -3.56 4.33
N TYR A 159 21.58 -3.53 5.58
CA TYR A 159 22.08 -2.63 6.63
C TYR A 159 22.48 -3.44 7.86
N PHE A 160 23.61 -3.11 8.49
CA PHE A 160 24.03 -3.72 9.76
C PHE A 160 24.03 -5.26 9.75
N GLY A 161 24.38 -5.87 8.61
CA GLY A 161 24.36 -7.33 8.43
C GLY A 161 22.97 -7.95 8.18
N ASN A 162 21.91 -7.14 8.07
CA ASN A 162 20.54 -7.58 7.84
C ASN A 162 20.04 -7.19 6.44
N LYS A 163 19.22 -8.05 5.84
CA LYS A 163 18.73 -7.89 4.47
C LYS A 163 17.35 -7.23 4.35
N ASP A 164 16.59 -7.20 5.43
CA ASP A 164 15.20 -6.76 5.42
C ASP A 164 15.06 -5.44 6.18
N THR A 165 14.95 -4.35 5.41
CA THR A 165 14.73 -2.99 5.91
C THR A 165 13.85 -2.23 4.90
N HIS A 166 13.47 -1.00 5.21
CA HIS A 166 12.78 -0.13 4.25
C HIS A 166 13.60 0.23 3.01
N GLY A 167 14.93 0.16 3.04
CA GLY A 167 15.82 0.50 1.92
C GLY A 167 16.24 -0.68 1.04
N THR A 168 15.68 -1.87 1.28
CA THR A 168 16.02 -3.11 0.56
C THR A 168 14.86 -3.87 -0.11
N PRO A 169 13.56 -3.49 -0.02
CA PRO A 169 12.47 -4.35 -0.45
C PRO A 169 12.53 -4.67 -1.95
N PHE A 170 12.96 -3.72 -2.80
CA PHE A 170 12.98 -3.96 -4.24
C PHE A 170 14.20 -4.75 -4.69
N ARG A 171 15.30 -4.73 -3.92
CA ARG A 171 16.42 -5.64 -4.17
C ARG A 171 16.00 -7.09 -3.95
N ARG A 172 15.26 -7.35 -2.87
CA ARG A 172 14.65 -8.66 -2.60
C ARG A 172 13.63 -9.00 -3.70
N ALA A 173 12.82 -8.04 -4.13
CA ALA A 173 11.85 -8.26 -5.20
C ALA A 173 12.48 -8.68 -6.55
N LEU A 174 13.65 -8.13 -6.91
CA LEU A 174 14.40 -8.56 -8.09
C LEU A 174 14.99 -9.97 -7.91
N GLU A 175 15.61 -10.24 -6.76
CA GLU A 175 16.19 -11.56 -6.46
C GLU A 175 15.13 -12.68 -6.40
N GLU A 176 13.90 -12.34 -6.05
CA GLU A 176 12.77 -13.27 -5.95
C GLU A 176 11.86 -13.28 -7.21
N ASP A 177 12.24 -12.59 -8.29
CA ASP A 177 11.45 -12.47 -9.53
C ASP A 177 10.00 -11.98 -9.26
N LEU A 178 9.83 -11.04 -8.34
CA LEU A 178 8.51 -10.46 -8.02
C LEU A 178 8.15 -9.32 -8.98
N ILE A 179 9.17 -8.60 -9.46
CA ILE A 179 9.03 -7.48 -10.39
C ILE A 179 9.89 -7.68 -11.64
N ASP A 180 9.39 -7.19 -12.77
CA ASP A 180 10.08 -7.19 -14.05
C ASP A 180 10.77 -5.83 -14.28
N PRO A 181 12.10 -5.73 -14.15
CA PRO A 181 12.80 -4.46 -14.26
C PRO A 181 12.68 -3.83 -15.66
N SER A 182 12.59 -4.65 -16.72
CA SER A 182 12.50 -4.16 -18.11
C SER A 182 11.22 -3.38 -18.42
N ARG A 183 10.21 -3.52 -17.55
CA ARG A 183 8.92 -2.81 -17.63
C ARG A 183 8.65 -1.95 -16.40
N SER A 184 9.64 -1.77 -15.52
CA SER A 184 9.52 -0.98 -14.30
C SER A 184 10.15 0.40 -14.44
N SER A 185 9.74 1.35 -13.60
CA SER A 185 10.27 2.71 -13.60
C SER A 185 10.32 3.29 -12.20
N GLN A 186 11.44 3.94 -11.86
CA GLN A 186 11.60 4.73 -10.64
C GLN A 186 11.57 6.22 -10.98
N VAL A 187 10.78 6.99 -10.24
CA VAL A 187 10.53 8.40 -10.50
C VAL A 187 10.75 9.21 -9.22
N GLY A 188 11.64 10.20 -9.29
CA GLY A 188 11.86 11.17 -8.21
C GLY A 188 13.16 11.01 -7.42
N LEU A 189 14.04 10.09 -7.84
CA LEU A 189 15.34 9.83 -7.19
C LEU A 189 16.15 11.12 -7.01
N ARG A 190 16.61 11.38 -5.78
CA ARG A 190 17.37 12.57 -5.42
C ARG A 190 18.04 12.41 -4.05
N GLY A 191 19.05 13.23 -3.78
CA GLY A 191 19.78 13.23 -2.50
C GLY A 191 21.19 12.67 -2.65
N PRO A 192 22.02 12.78 -1.60
CA PRO A 192 23.37 12.22 -1.61
C PRO A 192 23.34 10.69 -1.54
N LEU A 193 24.30 10.06 -2.21
CA LEU A 193 24.54 8.61 -2.21
C LEU A 193 25.89 8.30 -1.53
N TYR A 194 26.14 7.03 -1.20
CA TYR A 194 27.42 6.61 -0.62
C TYR A 194 28.51 6.44 -1.69
N ASP A 195 28.16 5.89 -2.86
CA ASP A 195 29.09 5.70 -3.98
C ASP A 195 28.37 5.63 -5.34
N LEU A 196 29.11 5.26 -6.39
CA LEU A 196 28.60 5.13 -7.76
C LEU A 196 27.67 3.92 -7.92
N GLU A 197 27.90 2.84 -7.17
CA GLU A 197 27.11 1.61 -7.27
C GLU A 197 25.66 1.89 -6.87
N ASP A 198 25.43 2.70 -5.84
CA ASP A 198 24.10 3.16 -5.42
C ASP A 198 23.28 3.78 -6.57
N TYR A 199 23.93 4.54 -7.45
CA TYR A 199 23.30 5.17 -8.60
C TYR A 199 23.01 4.12 -9.69
N GLN A 200 24.00 3.25 -9.95
CA GLN A 200 23.92 2.22 -10.99
C GLN A 200 22.86 1.15 -10.67
N MET A 201 22.60 0.85 -9.40
CA MET A 201 21.58 -0.11 -8.99
C MET A 201 20.21 0.17 -9.60
N SER A 202 19.84 1.43 -9.84
CA SER A 202 18.55 1.80 -10.44
C SER A 202 18.59 1.81 -11.97
N THR A 203 19.73 2.21 -12.57
CA THR A 203 19.85 2.40 -14.03
C THR A 203 20.27 1.14 -14.77
N GLU A 204 20.80 0.14 -14.07
CA GLU A 204 21.35 -1.11 -14.63
C GLU A 204 20.58 -2.37 -14.18
N ALA A 205 19.48 -2.21 -13.42
CA ALA A 205 18.63 -3.31 -12.95
C ALA A 205 17.81 -4.00 -14.05
#